data_AF-A0A496CZX5-F1
#
_entry.id   AF-A0A496CZX5-F1
#
_cell.length_a   1.000
_cell.length_b   1.000
_cell.length_c   1.000
_cell.angle_alpha   90.00
_cell.angle_beta   90.00
_cell.angle_gamma   90.00
#
_symmetry.space_group_name_H-M   'P 1'
#
loop_
_entity.id
_entity.type
_entity.pdbx_description
1 polymer ?
#
loop_
_entity_poly.entity_id
_entity_poly.type
_entity_poly.pdbx_seq_one_letter_code
_entity_poly.pdbx_strand_id
1 'polypeptide(L)'
;MTLREILKKKGITYKVVSDALGIHPNNMPRYDDLMKRSVEEIITISKATGIEVSELIGFSLPKQSEEFAPITNERLLSIIESQQRTIENLSKK
;
A
#
# COMPACT_ATOMS: atom_id res chain seq x y z
N MET A 1 -0.59 12.81 -11.57
CA MET A 1 -1.09 13.42 -10.33
C MET A 1 0.08 14.15 -9.69
N THR A 2 -0.04 15.45 -9.44
CA THR A 2 1.03 16.27 -8.83
C THR A 2 0.84 16.36 -7.31
N LEU A 3 1.91 16.65 -6.56
CA LEU A 3 1.81 16.90 -5.12
C LEU A 3 0.75 17.99 -4.82
N ARG A 4 0.66 19.04 -5.65
CA ARG A 4 -0.37 20.08 -5.56
C ARG A 4 -1.79 19.54 -5.47
N GLU A 5 -2.11 18.66 -6.40
CA GLU A 5 -3.46 18.12 -6.54
C GLU A 5 -3.81 17.23 -5.35
N ILE A 6 -2.83 16.45 -4.88
CA ILE A 6 -2.97 15.57 -3.71
C ILE A 6 -3.28 16.41 -2.47
N LEU A 7 -2.45 17.43 -2.21
CA LEU A 7 -2.63 18.31 -1.05
C LEU A 7 -3.98 19.05 -1.12
N LYS A 8 -4.35 19.55 -2.30
CA LYS A 8 -5.64 20.24 -2.50
C LYS A 8 -6.83 19.34 -2.23
N LYS A 9 -6.78 18.06 -2.65
CA LYS A 9 -7.83 17.06 -2.37
C LYS A 9 -7.98 16.79 -0.87
N LYS A 10 -6.89 16.82 -0.11
CA LYS A 10 -6.87 16.57 1.33
C LYS A 10 -7.07 17.84 2.18
N GLY A 11 -7.20 19.01 1.55
CA GLY A 11 -7.32 20.29 2.26
C GLY A 11 -6.04 20.72 2.98
N ILE A 12 -4.88 20.19 2.57
CA ILE A 12 -3.59 20.48 3.21
C ILE A 12 -2.92 21.66 2.52
N THR A 13 -2.36 22.56 3.32
CA THR A 13 -1.66 23.74 2.81
C THR A 13 -0.21 23.40 2.48
N TYR A 14 0.30 23.93 1.36
CA TYR A 14 1.70 23.77 0.94
C TYR A 14 2.74 24.13 2.00
N LYS A 15 2.39 25.07 2.89
CA LYS A 15 3.23 25.50 4.00
C LYS A 15 3.62 24.33 4.91
N VAL A 16 2.70 23.41 5.19
CA VAL A 16 2.96 22.24 6.05
C VAL A 16 4.09 21.39 5.47
N VAL A 17 4.09 21.23 4.15
CA VAL A 17 5.11 20.45 3.45
C VAL A 17 6.43 21.21 3.33
N SER A 18 6.40 22.51 3.03
CA SER A 18 7.62 23.32 2.96
C SER A 18 8.34 23.40 4.31
N ASP A 19 7.57 23.55 5.38
CA ASP A 19 8.09 23.61 6.75
C ASP A 19 8.70 22.26 7.15
N ALA A 20 8.06 21.13 6.81
CA ALA A 20 8.56 19.80 7.08
C ALA A 20 9.83 19.44 6.31
N LEU A 21 9.94 19.90 5.05
CA LEU A 21 11.12 19.69 4.21
C LEU A 21 12.24 20.71 4.51
N GLY A 22 11.98 21.73 5.34
CA GLY A 22 12.94 22.80 5.61
C GLY A 22 13.29 23.64 4.37
N ILE A 23 12.38 23.72 3.39
CA ILE A 23 12.60 24.43 2.13
C ILE A 23 11.78 25.72 2.06
N HIS A 24 12.30 26.70 1.31
CA HIS A 24 11.55 27.92 1.03
C HIS A 24 10.30 27.61 0.17
N PRO A 25 9.12 28.20 0.45
CA PRO A 25 7.88 27.94 -0.30
C PRO A 25 7.99 28.13 -1.81
N ASN A 26 8.83 29.06 -2.27
CA ASN A 26 9.13 29.28 -3.70
C ASN A 26 9.70 28.04 -4.42
N ASN A 27 10.29 27.10 -3.68
CA ASN A 27 10.81 25.86 -4.24
C ASN A 27 9.74 24.75 -4.32
N MET A 28 8.57 24.89 -3.67
CA MET A 28 7.51 23.87 -3.69
C MET A 28 7.07 23.43 -5.10
N PRO A 29 6.99 24.30 -6.13
CA PRO A 29 6.66 23.84 -7.48
C PRO A 29 7.65 22.80 -8.04
N ARG A 30 8.90 22.77 -7.55
CA ARG A 30 9.89 21.75 -7.93
C ARG A 30 9.60 20.38 -7.33
N TYR A 31 8.73 20.33 -6.31
CA TYR A 31 8.29 19.14 -5.59
C TYR A 31 6.95 18.61 -6.10
N ASP A 32 6.38 19.20 -7.16
CA ASP A 32 5.14 18.69 -7.76
C ASP A 32 5.33 17.31 -8.40
N ASP A 33 6.54 17.01 -8.86
CA ASP A 33 6.94 15.69 -9.37
C ASP A 33 7.68 14.90 -8.28
N LEU A 34 6.92 14.11 -7.52
CA LEU A 34 7.43 13.27 -6.44
C LEU A 34 8.32 12.13 -6.94
N MET A 35 8.24 11.75 -8.22
CA MET A 35 9.10 10.69 -8.80
C MET A 35 10.55 11.15 -8.98
N LYS A 36 10.79 12.46 -8.94
CA LYS A 36 12.13 13.06 -8.99
C LYS A 36 12.70 13.38 -7.61
N ARG A 37 12.00 13.01 -6.54
CA ARG A 37 12.40 13.27 -5.15
C ARG A 37 13.04 12.03 -4.53
N SER A 38 13.86 12.26 -3.53
CA SER A 38 14.41 11.17 -2.73
C SER A 38 13.32 10.48 -1.90
N VAL A 39 13.52 9.21 -1.58
CA VAL A 39 12.60 8.44 -0.72
C VAL A 39 12.44 9.10 0.65
N GLU A 40 13.51 9.69 1.18
CA GLU A 40 13.50 10.40 2.47
C GLU A 40 12.61 11.65 2.45
N GLU A 41 12.64 12.44 1.38
CA GLU A 41 11.72 13.57 1.18
C GLU A 41 10.27 13.08 1.10
N ILE A 42 10.02 11.97 0.38
CA ILE A 42 8.66 11.39 0.27
C ILE A 42 8.14 10.91 1.63
N ILE A 43 8.97 10.25 2.42
CA ILE A 43 8.62 9.82 3.79
C ILE A 43 8.34 11.04 4.68
N THR A 44 9.12 12.10 4.53
CA THR A 44 8.92 13.35 5.29
C THR A 44 7.58 13.99 4.95
N ILE A 45 7.24 14.06 3.65
CA ILE A 45 5.93 14.55 3.19
C ILE A 45 4.81 13.66 3.74
N SER A 46 4.96 12.33 3.69
CA SER A 46 3.98 11.38 4.21
C SER A 46 3.70 11.62 5.69
N LYS A 47 4.74 11.74 6.52
CA LYS A 47 4.62 12.03 7.95
C LYS A 47 3.97 13.39 8.23
N ALA A 48 4.34 14.43 7.47
CA ALA A 48 3.82 15.78 7.67
C ALA A 48 2.35 15.94 7.24
N THR A 49 1.93 15.17 6.24
CA THR A 49 0.59 15.29 5.63
C THR A 49 -0.38 14.21 6.12
N GLY A 50 0.12 13.14 6.74
CA GLY A 50 -0.66 11.95 7.07
C GLY A 50 -1.10 11.16 5.84
N ILE A 51 -0.54 11.45 4.65
CA ILE A 51 -0.85 10.75 3.41
C ILE A 51 0.10 9.57 3.28
N GLU A 52 -0.43 8.39 2.98
CA GLU A 52 0.42 7.23 2.75
C GLU A 52 1.37 7.43 1.58
N VAL A 53 2.56 6.86 1.70
CA VAL A 53 3.57 6.89 0.63
C VAL A 53 2.98 6.36 -0.68
N SER A 54 2.21 5.26 -0.64
CA SER A 54 1.50 4.65 -1.77
C SER A 54 0.62 5.65 -2.54
N GLU A 55 -0.16 6.46 -1.81
CA GLU A 55 -1.02 7.50 -2.36
C GLU A 55 -0.21 8.67 -2.94
N LEU A 56 0.92 9.03 -2.30
CA LEU A 56 1.84 10.07 -2.80
C LEU A 56 2.50 9.69 -4.13
N ILE A 57 2.98 8.45 -4.27
CA ILE A 57 3.66 7.96 -5.47
C ILE A 57 2.70 7.49 -6.58
N GLY A 58 1.38 7.53 -6.33
CA GLY A 58 0.38 7.08 -7.27
C GLY A 58 0.36 5.56 -7.49
N PHE A 59 1.07 4.79 -6.66
CA PHE A 59 0.91 3.36 -6.59
C PHE A 59 -0.30 3.07 -5.71
N SER A 60 -1.46 2.97 -6.36
CA SER A 60 -2.55 2.16 -5.83
C SER A 60 -2.04 0.72 -5.83
N LEU A 61 -1.36 0.30 -4.75
CA LEU A 61 -1.39 -1.12 -4.41
C LEU A 61 -2.88 -1.48 -4.42
N PRO A 62 -3.32 -2.48 -5.22
CA PRO A 62 -4.65 -3.00 -5.02
C PRO A 62 -4.71 -3.26 -3.52
N LYS A 63 -5.67 -2.63 -2.82
CA LYS A 63 -5.97 -3.02 -1.44
C LYS A 63 -6.01 -4.53 -1.53
N GLN A 64 -5.03 -5.21 -0.94
CA GLN A 64 -5.19 -6.62 -0.68
C GLN A 64 -6.36 -6.61 0.29
N SER A 65 -7.57 -6.66 -0.26
CA SER A 65 -8.69 -7.27 0.41
C SER A 65 -8.12 -8.61 0.78
N GLU A 66 -7.66 -8.73 2.02
CA GLU A 66 -7.40 -9.98 2.68
C GLU A 66 -8.73 -10.74 2.75
N GLU A 67 -9.26 -11.15 1.59
CA GLU A 67 -10.03 -12.37 1.49
C GLU A 67 -9.01 -13.51 1.34
N PHE A 68 -8.06 -13.59 2.28
CA PHE A 68 -7.68 -14.90 2.76
C PHE A 68 -8.93 -15.42 3.48
N ALA A 69 -9.90 -15.95 2.73
CA ALA A 69 -10.92 -16.77 3.35
C ALA A 69 -10.14 -17.87 4.09
N PRO A 70 -10.17 -17.90 5.43
CA PRO A 70 -9.45 -18.93 6.15
C PRO A 70 -9.96 -20.28 5.64
N ILE A 71 -9.04 -21.19 5.32
CA ILE A 71 -9.44 -22.55 4.95
C ILE A 71 -10.36 -23.07 6.07
N THR A 72 -11.59 -23.42 5.70
CA THR A 72 -12.57 -23.88 6.67
C THR A 72 -12.24 -25.31 7.10
N ASN A 73 -12.59 -25.65 8.33
CA ASN A 73 -12.39 -27.01 8.85
C ASN A 73 -13.11 -28.06 7.98
N GLU A 74 -14.27 -27.72 7.40
CA GLU A 74 -14.99 -28.59 6.47
C GLU A 74 -14.17 -28.91 5.21
N ARG A 75 -13.48 -27.90 4.66
CA ARG A 75 -12.61 -28.11 3.51
C ARG A 75 -11.39 -28.96 3.88
N LEU A 76 -10.79 -28.74 5.06
CA LEU A 76 -9.71 -29.60 5.56
C LEU A 76 -10.15 -31.06 5.70
N LEU A 77 -11.31 -31.31 6.30
CA LEU A 77 -11.85 -32.66 6.48
C LEU A 77 -12.06 -33.36 5.13
N SER A 78 -12.67 -32.66 4.15
CA SER A 78 -12.90 -33.22 2.82
C SER A 78 -11.59 -33.60 2.10
N ILE A 79 -10.53 -32.81 2.29
CA ILE A 79 -9.21 -33.08 1.71
C ILE A 79 -8.59 -34.32 2.37
N ILE A 80 -8.64 -34.40 3.71
CA ILE A 80 -8.07 -35.52 4.48
C ILE A 80 -8.74 -36.85 4.07
N GLU A 81 -10.08 -36.88 3.98
CA GLU A 81 -10.79 -38.10 3.56
C GLU A 81 -10.41 -38.55 2.14
N SER A 82 -10.28 -37.59 1.21
CA SER A 82 -9.89 -37.90 -0.16
C SER A 82 -8.47 -38.50 -0.22
N GLN A 83 -7.55 -38.00 0.60
CA GLN A 83 -6.19 -38.52 0.68
C GLN A 83 -6.15 -39.91 1.31
N GLN A 84 -6.92 -40.14 2.39
CA GLN A 84 -7.03 -41.46 3.04
C GLN A 84 -7.56 -42.53 2.07
N ARG A 85 -8.63 -42.21 1.31
CA ARG A 85 -9.15 -43.12 0.26
C ARG A 85 -8.08 -43.47 -0.78
N THR A 86 -7.26 -42.50 -1.17
CA THR A 86 -6.18 -42.73 -2.13
C THR A 86 -5.10 -43.67 -1.57
N ILE A 87 -4.70 -43.46 -0.31
CA ILE A 87 -3.72 -44.31 0.38
C ILE A 87 -4.23 -45.74 0.54
N GLU A 88 -5.48 -45.93 0.96
CA GLU A 88 -6.08 -47.26 1.09
C GLU A 88 -6.12 -48.02 -0.23
N ASN A 89 -6.48 -47.35 -1.33
CA ASN A 89 -6.52 -47.96 -2.66
C ASN A 89 -5.12 -48.37 -3.16
N LEU A 90 -4.09 -47.60 -2.81
CA LEU A 90 -2.70 -47.93 -3.12
C LEU A 90 -2.16 -49.04 -2.22
N SER A 91 -2.63 -49.14 -0.98
CA SER A 91 -2.22 -50.18 -0.02
C SER A 91 -2.83 -51.56 -0.30
N LYS A 92 -3.95 -51.62 -1.04
CA LYS A 92 -4.64 -52.87 -1.41
C LYS A 92 -4.16 -53.45 -2.75
N LYS A 93 -3.21 -52.79 -3.39
CA LYS A 93 -2.60 -53.20 -4.67
C LYS A 93 -1.26 -53.87 -4.41
#